data_AF-A0AAN1XYC4-F1
#
_entry.id   AF-A0AAN1XYC4-F1
#
_cell.length_a   1.000
_cell.length_b   1.000
_cell.length_c   1.000
_cell.angle_alpha   90.00
_cell.angle_beta   90.00
_cell.angle_gamma   90.00
#
_symmetry.space_group_name_H-M   'P 1'
#
loop_
_entity.id
_entity.type
_entity.pdbx_description
1 polymer ?
#
loop_
_entity_poly.entity_id
_entity_poly.type
_entity_poly.pdbx_seq_one_letter_code
_entity_poly.pdbx_strand_id
1 'polypeptide(L)'
;MKKSIATLAAAGSLCVALAACNGGSVTPPPFNTGPNPFASPLPSNPTVSTQSYVQIELLARPAIKEVFENFVDHKTTNAVEPYAGAAADPLPNAIVKFEDTVRPPNAALGTDYGKTLASILYPNEYTVDLSSTDSASYLGVETGGATGGKFGGRDIGDDVVNISLGALFGKTLSALKVVPDDGEENNCLSAENVSQNPSQAKISSFPYLSPPH
;
A
#
# COMPACT_ATOMS: atom_id res chain seq x y z
N MET A 1 -32.28 28.74 32.99
CA MET A 1 -31.13 28.49 33.88
C MET A 1 -29.90 28.23 33.01
N LYS A 2 -28.91 29.13 33.04
CA LYS A 2 -27.67 29.04 32.26
C LYS A 2 -26.67 28.14 33.02
N LYS A 3 -26.12 27.12 32.37
CA LYS A 3 -24.93 26.41 32.87
C LYS A 3 -23.79 26.61 31.87
N SER A 4 -22.82 27.40 32.29
CA SER A 4 -21.54 27.60 31.63
C SER A 4 -20.67 26.35 31.83
N ILE A 5 -20.07 25.84 30.76
CA ILE A 5 -19.00 24.83 30.84
C ILE A 5 -17.70 25.55 30.48
N ALA A 6 -16.78 25.56 31.43
CA ALA A 6 -15.47 26.17 31.34
C ALA A 6 -14.55 25.35 30.43
N THR A 7 -13.91 26.07 29.52
CA THR A 7 -12.87 25.62 28.61
C THR A 7 -11.57 25.35 29.38
N LEU A 8 -10.93 24.21 29.16
CA LEU A 8 -9.53 24.00 29.53
C LEU A 8 -8.73 23.81 28.24
N ALA A 9 -7.94 24.82 27.90
CA ALA A 9 -7.00 24.80 26.80
C ALA A 9 -5.68 24.18 27.26
N ALA A 10 -5.18 23.18 26.55
CA ALA A 10 -3.78 22.76 26.60
C ALA A 10 -3.15 23.04 25.24
N ALA A 11 -2.34 24.09 25.19
CA ALA A 11 -1.54 24.47 24.04
C ALA A 11 -0.26 23.63 24.02
N GLY A 12 -0.08 22.83 22.97
CA GLY A 12 1.18 22.17 22.63
C GLY A 12 1.47 22.43 21.16
N SER A 13 2.26 23.47 20.86
CA SER A 13 2.70 23.78 19.50
C SER A 13 3.87 22.88 19.10
N LEU A 14 3.65 21.97 18.15
CA LEU A 14 4.74 21.28 17.44
C LEU A 14 5.01 22.04 16.14
N CYS A 15 6.11 22.81 16.12
CA CYS A 15 6.59 23.47 14.91
C CYS A 15 7.25 22.41 14.00
N VAL A 16 6.62 22.11 12.87
CA VAL A 16 7.27 21.41 11.76
C VAL A 16 7.66 22.45 10.72
N ALA A 17 8.94 22.76 10.64
CA ALA A 17 9.49 23.58 9.55
C ALA A 17 9.52 22.74 8.27
N LEU A 18 8.70 23.12 7.29
CA LEU A 18 8.82 22.63 5.91
C LEU A 18 10.03 23.30 5.25
N ALA A 19 11.12 22.56 5.07
CA ALA A 19 12.17 22.93 4.15
C ALA A 19 11.79 22.46 2.74
N ALA A 20 11.50 23.41 1.85
CA ALA A 20 11.31 23.17 0.43
C ALA A 20 12.66 22.86 -0.23
N CYS A 21 12.78 21.71 -0.90
CA CYS A 21 13.92 21.42 -1.77
C CYS A 21 13.72 22.13 -3.11
N ASN A 22 14.37 23.29 -3.26
CA ASN A 22 14.48 23.97 -4.55
C ASN A 22 15.63 23.32 -5.35
N GLY A 23 15.31 22.75 -6.52
CA GLY A 23 16.26 22.01 -7.38
C GLY A 23 17.24 22.91 -8.12
N GLY A 24 18.23 23.46 -7.41
CA GLY A 24 19.39 24.11 -8.01
C GLY A 24 20.49 23.12 -8.33
N SER A 25 20.93 23.06 -9.59
CA SER A 25 22.12 22.29 -10.00
C SER A 25 23.37 22.86 -9.32
N VAL A 26 23.93 22.12 -8.36
CA VAL A 26 25.17 22.49 -7.67
C VAL A 26 26.36 21.98 -8.49
N THR A 27 27.18 22.90 -8.99
CA THR A 27 28.50 22.55 -9.54
C THR A 27 29.39 22.18 -8.35
N PRO A 28 29.93 20.94 -8.26
CA PRO A 28 30.77 20.58 -7.13
C PRO A 28 32.07 21.39 -7.17
N PRO A 29 32.50 22.00 -6.06
CA PRO A 29 33.80 22.67 -6.00
C PRO A 29 34.92 21.64 -6.21
N PRO A 30 36.08 22.06 -6.74
CA PRO A 30 37.22 21.17 -6.93
C PRO A 30 37.67 20.58 -5.58
N PHE A 31 37.92 19.28 -5.58
CA PHE A 31 38.45 18.54 -4.43
C PHE A 31 39.76 19.16 -3.96
N ASN A 32 39.75 19.74 -2.75
CA ASN A 32 40.92 20.27 -2.09
C ASN A 32 41.74 19.10 -1.51
N THR A 33 42.97 18.90 -1.98
CA THR A 33 43.87 17.80 -1.57
C THR A 33 44.72 18.10 -0.33
N GLY A 34 44.36 19.13 0.44
CA GLY A 34 44.99 19.41 1.74
C GLY A 34 44.55 18.44 2.85
N PRO A 35 45.37 18.26 3.91
CA PRO A 35 45.00 17.42 5.05
C PRO A 35 43.75 17.98 5.74
N ASN A 36 42.63 17.26 5.64
CA ASN A 36 41.32 17.70 6.09
C ASN A 36 41.21 17.57 7.63
N PRO A 37 41.08 18.69 8.39
CA PRO A 37 40.86 18.63 9.83
C PRO A 37 39.43 18.17 10.21
N PHE A 38 38.57 17.91 9.21
CA PHE A 38 37.22 17.34 9.34
C PHE A 38 37.14 15.91 8.81
N ALA A 39 38.19 15.10 9.00
CA ALA A 39 38.07 13.65 8.89
C ALA A 39 37.18 13.13 10.03
N SER A 40 35.87 13.38 9.95
CA SER A 40 34.88 12.63 10.70
C SER A 40 35.14 11.16 10.42
N PRO A 41 35.09 10.27 11.43
CA PRO A 41 35.24 8.85 11.18
C PRO A 41 34.24 8.45 10.10
N LEU A 42 34.68 7.63 9.14
CA LEU A 42 33.78 6.96 8.22
C LEU A 42 32.58 6.45 9.02
N PRO A 43 31.34 6.69 8.60
CA PRO A 43 30.17 6.22 9.33
C PRO A 43 30.33 4.72 9.55
N SER A 44 30.64 4.34 10.79
CA SER A 44 30.69 2.95 11.18
C SER A 44 29.24 2.52 11.33
N ASN A 45 28.84 1.46 10.64
CA ASN A 45 27.59 0.80 10.99
C ASN A 45 27.59 0.58 12.51
N PRO A 46 26.50 0.92 13.21
CA PRO A 46 26.41 0.66 14.63
C PRO A 46 26.75 -0.81 14.87
N THR A 47 27.46 -1.09 15.97
CA THR A 47 27.75 -2.46 16.37
C THR A 47 26.44 -3.24 16.31
N VAL A 48 26.42 -4.33 15.53
CA VAL A 48 25.23 -5.18 15.39
C VAL A 48 24.88 -5.70 16.78
N SER A 49 23.99 -5.01 17.50
CA SER A 49 23.31 -5.64 18.61
C SER A 49 22.34 -6.62 17.99
N THR A 50 22.23 -7.82 18.54
CA THR A 50 21.19 -8.78 18.20
C THR A 50 19.83 -8.20 18.59
N GLN A 51 19.33 -7.26 17.79
CA GLN A 51 17.96 -6.76 17.88
C GLN A 51 17.08 -7.86 17.31
N SER A 52 16.15 -8.35 18.13
CA SER A 52 15.08 -9.22 17.66
C SER A 52 13.92 -8.32 17.24
N TYR A 53 13.59 -8.35 15.94
CA TYR A 53 12.37 -7.76 15.45
C TYR A 53 11.30 -8.84 15.49
N VAL A 54 10.20 -8.56 16.18
CA VAL A 54 9.03 -9.45 16.22
C VAL A 54 7.97 -8.83 15.34
N GLN A 55 7.50 -9.59 14.35
CA GLN A 55 6.35 -9.20 13.54
C GLN A 55 5.11 -9.16 14.45
N ILE A 56 4.45 -8.01 14.51
CA ILE A 56 3.20 -7.82 15.28
C ILE A 56 2.00 -7.96 14.35
N GLU A 57 2.11 -7.41 13.14
CA GLU A 57 1.09 -7.44 12.10
C GLU A 57 1.75 -7.58 10.73
N LEU A 58 1.14 -8.38 9.87
CA LEU A 58 1.61 -8.61 8.51
C LEU A 58 0.82 -7.69 7.56
N LEU A 59 1.38 -6.51 7.30
CA LEU A 59 0.73 -5.40 6.56
C LEU A 59 1.47 -5.04 5.27
N ALA A 60 2.10 -6.00 4.59
CA ALA A 60 2.84 -5.68 3.38
C ALA A 60 1.92 -5.06 2.32
N ARG A 61 0.70 -5.58 2.15
CA ARG A 61 -0.26 -5.07 1.17
C ARG A 61 -1.42 -4.36 1.86
N PRO A 62 -1.72 -3.11 1.47
CA PRO A 62 -2.77 -2.34 2.12
C PRO A 62 -4.14 -3.00 1.93
N ALA A 63 -4.93 -3.02 3.01
CA ALA A 63 -6.30 -3.51 3.09
C ALA A 63 -6.53 -5.01 2.88
N ILE A 64 -5.51 -5.80 2.55
CA ILE A 64 -5.71 -7.22 2.21
C ILE A 64 -6.23 -8.01 3.42
N LYS A 65 -5.59 -7.89 4.58
CA LYS A 65 -6.06 -8.61 5.78
C LYS A 65 -7.42 -8.11 6.25
N GLU A 66 -7.59 -6.79 6.25
CA GLU A 66 -8.81 -6.15 6.73
C GLU A 66 -10.04 -6.47 5.87
N VAL A 67 -9.84 -6.74 4.57
CA VAL A 67 -10.93 -7.09 3.66
C VAL A 67 -11.25 -8.58 3.68
N PHE A 68 -10.24 -9.45 3.69
CA PHE A 68 -10.44 -10.88 3.46
C PHE A 68 -10.50 -11.72 4.73
N GLU A 69 -9.81 -11.32 5.79
CA GLU A 69 -9.65 -12.14 6.98
C GLU A 69 -10.60 -11.69 8.11
N ASN A 70 -11.12 -12.64 8.89
CA ASN A 70 -11.81 -12.27 10.13
C ASN A 70 -10.77 -11.78 11.15
N PHE A 71 -11.11 -10.73 11.89
CA PHE A 71 -10.21 -10.18 12.91
C PHE A 71 -9.70 -11.22 13.93
N VAL A 72 -10.50 -12.24 14.26
CA VAL A 72 -10.11 -13.32 15.19
C VAL A 72 -8.96 -14.18 14.65
N ASP A 73 -8.80 -14.26 13.33
CA ASP A 73 -7.81 -15.09 12.66
C ASP A 73 -6.47 -14.35 12.47
N HIS A 74 -6.44 -13.02 12.59
CA HIS A 74 -5.24 -12.18 12.40
C HIS A 74 -4.04 -12.64 13.24
N LYS A 75 -4.27 -13.11 14.47
CA LYS A 75 -3.20 -13.60 15.34
C LYS A 75 -2.47 -14.80 14.72
N THR A 76 -3.20 -15.66 14.03
CA THR A 76 -2.65 -16.84 13.36
C THR A 76 -1.80 -16.40 12.18
N THR A 77 -2.33 -15.56 11.29
CA THR A 77 -1.57 -15.05 10.13
C THR A 77 -0.36 -14.22 10.54
N ASN A 78 -0.44 -13.44 11.62
CA ASN A 78 0.70 -12.68 12.14
C ASN A 78 1.84 -13.55 12.69
N ALA A 79 1.54 -14.79 13.10
CA ALA A 79 2.52 -15.73 13.62
C ALA A 79 3.20 -16.57 12.54
N VAL A 80 2.82 -16.39 11.26
CA VAL A 80 3.32 -17.15 10.12
C VAL A 80 4.25 -16.26 9.29
N GLU A 81 5.30 -16.84 8.72
CA GLU A 81 6.17 -16.12 7.79
C GLU A 81 5.39 -15.72 6.53
N PRO A 82 5.60 -14.52 5.96
CA PRO A 82 4.83 -14.00 4.82
C PRO A 82 4.94 -14.85 3.54
N TYR A 83 5.92 -15.75 3.50
CA TYR A 83 6.23 -16.67 2.41
C TYR A 83 6.02 -18.16 2.77
N ALA A 84 5.44 -18.48 3.94
CA ALA A 84 5.33 -19.86 4.43
C ALA A 84 4.45 -20.79 3.57
N GLY A 85 3.71 -20.23 2.60
CA GLY A 85 2.79 -20.97 1.74
C GLY A 85 1.40 -21.15 2.36
N ALA A 86 0.42 -21.44 1.51
CA ALA A 86 -1.01 -21.48 1.86
C ALA A 86 -1.42 -22.55 2.89
N ALA A 87 -0.56 -23.52 3.21
CA ALA A 87 -0.85 -24.53 4.23
C ALA A 87 -0.59 -24.02 5.65
N ALA A 88 0.40 -23.13 5.82
CA ALA A 88 0.74 -22.52 7.10
C ALA A 88 0.01 -21.19 7.30
N ASP A 89 -0.27 -20.46 6.21
CA ASP A 89 -0.96 -19.19 6.20
C ASP A 89 -2.41 -19.36 5.71
N PRO A 90 -3.44 -19.06 6.52
CA PRO A 90 -4.83 -19.15 6.07
C PRO A 90 -5.27 -18.03 5.13
N LEU A 91 -4.49 -16.95 4.96
CA LEU A 91 -4.86 -15.78 4.16
C LEU A 91 -5.19 -16.11 2.69
N PRO A 92 -4.44 -16.95 1.95
CA PRO A 92 -4.80 -17.33 0.58
C PRO A 92 -6.20 -17.95 0.48
N ASN A 93 -6.57 -18.80 1.44
CA ASN A 93 -7.90 -19.41 1.48
C ASN A 93 -8.98 -18.40 1.88
N ALA A 94 -8.65 -17.43 2.74
CA ALA A 94 -9.56 -16.35 3.11
C ALA A 94 -9.88 -15.47 1.88
N ILE A 95 -8.88 -15.13 1.06
CA ILE A 95 -9.06 -14.39 -0.19
C ILE A 95 -10.00 -15.16 -1.13
N VAL A 96 -9.70 -16.44 -1.41
CA VAL A 96 -10.52 -17.28 -2.28
C VAL A 96 -11.95 -17.35 -1.76
N LYS A 97 -12.13 -17.62 -0.45
CA LYS A 97 -13.46 -17.78 0.15
C LYS A 97 -14.29 -16.50 0.08
N PHE A 98 -13.69 -15.35 0.35
CA PHE A 98 -14.37 -14.07 0.25
C PHE A 98 -14.80 -13.81 -1.20
N GLU A 99 -13.87 -13.94 -2.14
CA GLU A 99 -14.13 -13.67 -3.55
C GLU A 99 -15.17 -14.63 -4.12
N ASP A 100 -15.07 -15.93 -3.83
CA ASP A 100 -16.05 -16.94 -4.26
C ASP A 100 -17.46 -16.68 -3.69
N THR A 101 -17.59 -15.93 -2.59
CA THR A 101 -18.89 -15.54 -2.03
C THR A 101 -19.54 -14.42 -2.84
N VAL A 102 -18.76 -13.48 -3.36
CA VAL A 102 -19.27 -12.31 -4.11
C VAL A 102 -19.28 -12.56 -5.62
N ARG A 103 -18.32 -13.35 -6.13
CA ARG A 103 -18.09 -13.67 -7.53
C ARG A 103 -17.62 -15.12 -7.66
N PRO A 104 -18.54 -16.10 -7.60
CA PRO A 104 -18.18 -17.52 -7.65
C PRO A 104 -17.44 -17.91 -8.94
N PRO A 105 -16.56 -18.92 -8.90
CA PRO A 105 -15.87 -19.40 -10.10
C PRO A 105 -16.85 -19.86 -11.19
N ASN A 106 -16.59 -19.48 -12.45
CA ASN A 106 -17.43 -19.82 -13.59
C ASN A 106 -16.63 -20.59 -14.63
N ALA A 107 -16.77 -21.92 -14.60
CA ALA A 107 -16.08 -22.81 -15.54
C ALA A 107 -16.47 -22.59 -17.01
N ALA A 108 -17.68 -22.09 -17.30
CA ALA A 108 -18.12 -21.82 -18.67
C ALA A 108 -17.42 -20.59 -19.27
N LEU A 109 -17.08 -19.61 -18.43
CA LEU A 109 -16.30 -18.42 -18.82
C LEU A 109 -14.79 -18.59 -18.58
N GLY A 110 -14.38 -19.67 -17.91
CA GLY A 110 -12.99 -19.92 -17.55
C GLY A 110 -12.48 -18.94 -16.48
N THR A 111 -13.35 -18.46 -15.59
CA THR A 111 -13.01 -17.49 -14.56
C THR A 111 -12.94 -18.13 -13.17
N ASP A 112 -11.92 -17.76 -12.41
CA ASP A 112 -11.71 -18.14 -11.00
C ASP A 112 -11.01 -16.96 -10.31
N TYR A 113 -11.79 -15.91 -10.05
CA TYR A 113 -11.29 -14.64 -9.53
C TYR A 113 -10.62 -14.83 -8.17
N GLY A 114 -11.21 -15.66 -7.29
CA GLY A 114 -10.64 -15.95 -5.99
C GLY A 114 -9.23 -16.53 -6.08
N LYS A 115 -9.01 -17.53 -6.93
CA LYS A 115 -7.65 -18.09 -7.11
C LYS A 115 -6.71 -17.13 -7.79
N THR A 116 -7.15 -16.40 -8.82
CA THR A 116 -6.30 -15.40 -9.48
C THR A 116 -5.86 -14.33 -8.48
N LEU A 117 -6.79 -13.79 -7.69
CA LEU A 117 -6.52 -12.76 -6.71
C LEU A 117 -5.59 -13.27 -5.60
N ALA A 118 -5.82 -14.49 -5.10
CA ALA A 118 -4.93 -15.12 -4.14
C ALA A 118 -3.50 -15.31 -4.71
N SER A 119 -3.35 -15.66 -5.99
CA SER A 119 -2.05 -15.81 -6.64
C SER A 119 -1.28 -14.50 -6.84
N ILE A 120 -2.00 -13.38 -6.91
CA ILE A 120 -1.42 -12.04 -7.07
C ILE A 120 -1.06 -11.44 -5.71
N LEU A 121 -1.92 -11.65 -4.72
CA LEU A 121 -1.78 -11.06 -3.39
C LEU A 121 -0.91 -11.90 -2.44
N TYR A 122 -0.64 -13.15 -2.80
CA TYR A 122 0.23 -14.05 -2.04
C TYR A 122 1.48 -14.42 -2.85
N PRO A 123 2.70 -14.43 -2.25
CA PRO A 123 3.00 -14.19 -0.83
C PRO A 123 2.67 -12.77 -0.39
N ASN A 124 2.32 -12.60 0.90
CA ASN A 124 1.93 -11.30 1.44
C ASN A 124 3.18 -10.46 1.77
N GLU A 125 3.93 -10.17 0.71
CA GLU A 125 5.13 -9.35 0.69
C GLU A 125 5.18 -8.53 -0.60
N TYR A 126 6.05 -7.53 -0.62
CA TYR A 126 6.39 -6.81 -1.84
C TYR A 126 7.51 -7.51 -2.58
N THR A 127 7.24 -7.93 -3.81
CA THR A 127 8.27 -8.48 -4.68
C THR A 127 8.89 -7.37 -5.50
N VAL A 128 10.22 -7.39 -5.64
CA VAL A 128 10.96 -6.55 -6.58
C VAL A 128 11.84 -7.39 -7.47
N ASP A 129 11.88 -7.08 -8.76
CA ASP A 129 12.78 -7.70 -9.73
C ASP A 129 13.98 -6.77 -9.97
N LEU A 130 15.10 -7.07 -9.32
CA LEU A 130 16.35 -6.31 -9.43
C LEU A 130 17.03 -6.45 -10.80
N SER A 131 16.57 -7.37 -11.65
CA SER A 131 17.04 -7.47 -13.04
C SER A 131 16.29 -6.54 -13.99
N SER A 132 15.13 -6.01 -13.57
CA SER A 132 14.35 -5.05 -14.32
C SER A 132 14.92 -3.64 -14.20
N THR A 133 14.76 -2.86 -15.28
CA THR A 133 15.07 -1.42 -15.30
C THR A 133 13.83 -0.55 -15.51
N ASP A 134 12.65 -1.18 -15.48
CA ASP A 134 11.37 -0.49 -15.57
C ASP A 134 11.12 0.39 -14.33
N SER A 135 10.10 1.23 -14.39
CA SER A 135 9.63 1.96 -13.21
C SER A 135 9.10 1.00 -12.15
N ALA A 136 9.25 1.40 -10.88
CA ALA A 136 8.57 0.74 -9.77
C ALA A 136 7.04 0.77 -10.01
N SER A 137 6.35 -0.26 -9.58
CA SER A 137 4.91 -0.40 -9.81
C SER A 137 4.32 -1.39 -8.83
N TYR A 138 3.25 -1.00 -8.15
CA TYR A 138 2.47 -1.85 -7.26
C TYR A 138 1.91 -3.04 -8.04
N LEU A 139 2.17 -4.26 -7.58
CA LEU A 139 1.85 -5.52 -8.27
C LEU A 139 2.61 -5.72 -9.60
N GLY A 140 3.69 -4.96 -9.85
CA GLY A 140 4.42 -4.98 -11.11
C GLY A 140 5.01 -6.34 -11.47
N VAL A 141 5.57 -7.06 -10.48
CA VAL A 141 6.12 -8.40 -10.71
C VAL A 141 5.00 -9.42 -10.89
N GLU A 142 4.02 -9.36 -9.99
CA GLU A 142 2.90 -10.31 -9.88
C GLU A 142 1.98 -10.26 -11.11
N THR A 143 1.89 -9.10 -11.76
CA THR A 143 1.09 -8.90 -12.97
C THR A 143 1.93 -8.89 -14.25
N GLY A 144 3.25 -9.11 -14.18
CA GLY A 144 4.13 -9.07 -15.34
C GLY A 144 4.24 -7.67 -15.98
N GLY A 145 4.06 -6.62 -15.20
CA GLY A 145 4.17 -5.21 -15.57
C GLY A 145 2.86 -4.55 -15.95
N ALA A 146 1.73 -5.23 -15.80
CA ALA A 146 0.45 -4.75 -16.28
C ALA A 146 -0.04 -3.49 -15.52
N THR A 147 0.47 -3.25 -14.31
CA THR A 147 0.16 -2.06 -13.51
C THR A 147 1.03 -0.83 -13.81
N GLY A 148 2.05 -0.93 -14.67
CA GLY A 148 2.87 0.22 -15.08
C GLY A 148 4.34 -0.10 -15.34
N GLY A 149 4.90 -1.09 -14.63
CA GLY A 149 6.29 -1.52 -14.81
C GLY A 149 6.57 -2.86 -14.14
N LYS A 150 7.63 -3.56 -14.59
CA LYS A 150 7.95 -4.92 -14.10
C LYS A 150 8.84 -4.95 -12.85
N PHE A 151 9.35 -3.79 -12.41
CA PHE A 151 10.29 -3.75 -11.29
C PHE A 151 9.64 -4.18 -9.96
N GLY A 152 8.32 -3.99 -9.80
CA GLY A 152 7.62 -4.30 -8.56
C GLY A 152 7.78 -3.21 -7.49
N GLY A 153 7.49 -3.56 -6.24
CA GLY A 153 7.47 -2.63 -5.12
C GLY A 153 6.29 -1.65 -5.17
N ARG A 154 6.57 -0.35 -5.00
CA ARG A 154 5.59 0.72 -5.05
C ARG A 154 6.25 2.02 -5.50
N ASP A 155 5.71 2.63 -6.55
CA ASP A 155 6.03 4.00 -6.92
C ASP A 155 5.21 5.00 -6.09
N ILE A 156 5.73 6.22 -5.92
CA ILE A 156 5.03 7.28 -5.18
C ILE A 156 3.72 7.70 -5.88
N GLY A 157 3.64 7.52 -7.20
CA GLY A 157 2.44 7.76 -8.00
C GLY A 157 1.43 6.61 -7.97
N ASP A 158 1.76 5.46 -7.39
CA ASP A 158 0.85 4.32 -7.35
C ASP A 158 -0.33 4.60 -6.41
N ASP A 159 -1.51 4.61 -7.01
CA ASP A 159 -2.78 4.61 -6.29
C ASP A 159 -3.12 3.19 -5.85
N VAL A 160 -2.40 2.73 -4.83
CA VAL A 160 -2.49 1.36 -4.32
C VAL A 160 -3.90 0.98 -3.87
N VAL A 161 -4.68 1.94 -3.38
CA VAL A 161 -6.05 1.70 -2.93
C VAL A 161 -6.97 1.51 -4.13
N ASN A 162 -6.90 2.36 -5.16
CA ASN A 162 -7.69 2.14 -6.38
C ASN A 162 -7.27 0.87 -7.13
N ILE A 163 -5.98 0.54 -7.16
CA ILE A 163 -5.52 -0.73 -7.76
C ILE A 163 -6.11 -1.92 -7.00
N SER A 164 -6.02 -1.92 -5.66
CA SER A 164 -6.59 -2.99 -4.83
C SER A 164 -8.11 -3.08 -5.00
N LEU A 165 -8.84 -1.97 -4.82
CA LEU A 165 -10.31 -1.93 -4.96
C LEU A 165 -10.76 -2.32 -6.36
N GLY A 166 -10.04 -1.92 -7.39
CA GLY A 166 -10.30 -2.32 -8.77
C GLY A 166 -10.02 -3.79 -9.04
N ALA A 167 -9.07 -4.42 -8.33
CA ALA A 167 -8.81 -5.86 -8.42
C ALA A 167 -9.88 -6.69 -7.69
N LEU A 168 -10.37 -6.17 -6.56
CA LEU A 168 -11.41 -6.77 -5.72
C LEU A 168 -12.81 -6.66 -6.34
N PHE A 169 -13.21 -5.46 -6.74
CA PHE A 169 -14.59 -5.16 -7.11
C PHE A 169 -14.73 -4.70 -8.56
N GLY A 170 -13.63 -4.41 -9.24
CA GLY A 170 -13.61 -3.80 -10.55
C GLY A 170 -13.06 -4.73 -11.64
N LYS A 171 -12.75 -4.09 -12.76
CA LYS A 171 -12.26 -4.75 -13.97
C LYS A 171 -10.74 -4.83 -14.04
N THR A 172 -10.01 -4.53 -12.95
CA THR A 172 -8.55 -4.45 -13.01
C THR A 172 -7.98 -5.77 -13.49
N LEU A 173 -8.33 -6.90 -12.87
CA LEU A 173 -7.79 -8.21 -13.25
C LEU A 173 -8.10 -8.57 -14.72
N SER A 174 -9.31 -8.29 -15.18
CA SER A 174 -9.75 -8.54 -16.56
C SER A 174 -9.03 -7.62 -17.56
N ALA A 175 -8.85 -6.35 -17.22
CA ALA A 175 -8.12 -5.37 -18.02
C ALA A 175 -6.63 -5.71 -18.15
N LEU A 176 -6.04 -6.29 -17.09
CA LEU A 176 -4.68 -6.82 -17.12
C LEU A 176 -4.57 -8.18 -17.85
N LYS A 177 -5.70 -8.75 -18.28
CA LYS A 177 -5.80 -10.06 -18.97
C LYS A 177 -5.28 -11.23 -18.13
N VAL A 178 -5.29 -11.09 -16.80
CA VAL A 178 -4.92 -12.19 -15.89
C VAL A 178 -6.10 -13.13 -15.60
N VAL A 179 -7.33 -12.69 -15.92
CA VAL A 179 -8.56 -13.48 -15.87
C VAL A 179 -9.51 -12.99 -16.98
N PRO A 180 -10.34 -13.85 -17.59
CA PRO A 180 -11.36 -13.39 -18.53
C PRO A 180 -12.39 -12.47 -17.86
N ASP A 181 -12.89 -11.48 -18.62
CA ASP A 181 -14.01 -10.62 -18.20
C ASP A 181 -15.30 -11.46 -18.10
N ASP A 182 -16.05 -11.31 -17.01
CA ASP A 182 -17.37 -11.93 -16.83
C ASP A 182 -18.51 -10.92 -16.68
N GLY A 183 -18.22 -9.61 -16.64
CA GLY A 183 -19.22 -8.54 -16.55
C GLY A 183 -19.89 -8.37 -15.17
N GLU A 184 -19.39 -9.01 -14.11
CA GLU A 184 -19.94 -8.93 -12.75
C GLU A 184 -19.26 -7.87 -11.86
N GLU A 185 -18.56 -6.89 -12.44
CA GLU A 185 -17.88 -5.84 -11.67
C GLU A 185 -18.82 -4.82 -11.01
N ASN A 186 -18.47 -4.38 -9.80
CA ASN A 186 -19.11 -3.29 -9.10
C ASN A 186 -18.25 -2.01 -9.14
N ASN A 187 -18.48 -1.19 -10.18
CA ASN A 187 -17.78 0.07 -10.39
C ASN A 187 -17.98 1.11 -9.26
N CYS A 188 -18.98 0.94 -8.39
CA CYS A 188 -19.20 1.84 -7.25
C CYS A 188 -18.24 1.56 -6.08
N LEU A 189 -17.62 0.37 -6.04
CA LEU A 189 -16.69 -0.05 -5.00
C LEU A 189 -15.24 -0.15 -5.51
N SER A 190 -15.02 0.03 -6.80
CA SER A 190 -13.72 -0.13 -7.44
C SER A 190 -12.79 1.10 -7.32
N ALA A 191 -13.22 2.16 -6.65
CA ALA A 191 -12.42 3.36 -6.43
C ALA A 191 -12.70 3.98 -5.06
N GLU A 192 -11.66 4.54 -4.43
CA GLU A 192 -11.75 5.23 -3.13
C GLU A 192 -12.45 6.60 -3.23
N ASN A 193 -12.42 7.19 -4.42
CA ASN A 193 -12.94 8.52 -4.66
C ASN A 193 -14.42 8.45 -5.03
N VAL A 194 -15.29 8.62 -4.03
CA VAL A 194 -16.67 9.04 -4.29
C VAL A 194 -16.65 10.46 -4.85
N SER A 195 -17.57 10.76 -5.76
CA SER A 195 -17.74 12.13 -6.25
C SER A 195 -17.92 13.06 -5.05
N GLN A 196 -17.08 14.10 -4.97
CA GLN A 196 -17.14 15.07 -3.88
C GLN A 196 -18.56 15.63 -3.77
N ASN A 197 -19.14 15.59 -2.57
CA ASN A 197 -20.43 16.21 -2.34
C ASN A 197 -20.30 17.69 -2.75
N PRO A 198 -21.15 18.22 -3.65
CA PRO A 198 -21.08 19.62 -4.07
C PRO A 198 -21.17 20.62 -2.90
N SER A 199 -21.69 20.21 -1.74
CA SER A 199 -21.70 21.03 -0.52
C SER A 199 -20.39 20.97 0.29
N GLN A 200 -19.52 20.00 0.06
CA GLN A 200 -18.18 19.94 0.65
C GLN A 200 -17.17 20.50 -0.34
N ALA A 201 -16.73 21.75 -0.18
CA ALA A 201 -15.72 22.34 -1.06
C ALA A 201 -14.30 21.91 -0.62
N LYS A 202 -13.42 21.62 -1.60
CA LYS A 202 -11.97 21.49 -1.34
C LYS A 202 -11.41 22.87 -1.07
N ILE A 203 -10.69 23.04 0.04
CA ILE A 203 -9.96 24.27 0.37
C ILE A 203 -8.46 24.03 0.21
N SER A 204 -7.67 25.08 -0.08
CA SER A 204 -6.23 24.96 -0.39
C SER A 204 -5.33 24.77 0.83
N SER A 205 -5.91 24.68 2.03
CA SER A 205 -5.19 24.55 3.30
C SER A 205 -5.79 23.43 4.13
N PHE A 206 -4.94 22.69 4.84
CA PHE A 206 -5.38 21.66 5.79
C PHE A 206 -6.50 22.20 6.72
N PRO A 207 -7.60 21.47 6.93
CA PRO A 207 -7.83 20.05 6.60
C PRO A 207 -8.28 19.75 5.15
N TYR A 208 -8.12 20.68 4.21
CA TYR A 208 -8.44 20.57 2.77
C TYR A 208 -9.91 20.31 2.43
N LEU A 209 -10.77 20.19 3.43
CA LEU A 209 -12.22 20.06 3.33
C LEU A 209 -12.89 21.19 4.12
N SER A 210 -14.00 21.71 3.61
CA SER A 210 -14.86 22.62 4.36
C SER A 210 -15.42 21.95 5.64
N PRO A 211 -15.77 22.72 6.69
CA PRO A 211 -16.40 22.18 7.90
C PRO A 211 -17.64 21.32 7.59
N PRO A 212 -17.94 20.29 8.42
CA PRO A 212 -19.15 19.50 8.27
C PRO A 212 -20.40 20.37 8.46
N HIS A 213 -21.43 20.11 7.65
CA HIS A 213 -22.76 20.75 7.74
C HIS A 213 -23.65 20.03 8.74
#